data_AF-A0A9Q0VVQ4-F1
#
_entry.id   AF-A0A9Q0VVQ4-F1
#
_cell.length_a   1.000
_cell.length_b   1.000
_cell.length_c   1.000
_cell.angle_alpha   90.00
_cell.angle_beta   90.00
_cell.angle_gamma   90.00
#
_symmetry.space_group_name_H-M   'P 1'
#
loop_
_entity.id
_entity.type
_entity.pdbx_description
1 polymer ?
#
loop_
_entity_poly.entity_id
_entity_poly.type
_entity_poly.pdbx_seq_one_letter_code
_entity_poly.pdbx_strand_id
1 'polypeptide(L)'
;MVGESLLDQQQLEPSSSEDISLPTSLIRKLYIGHFLARWDARMWEFSVGLYMITLWPDSLILPAVYGAIESASIALLGPIIGQWVEKLTYIKVLRIWLVTQNLSFIIAGCTVVALLFYPDLKSTNLTAFISLVILTNLSGAVGVLSTLAGTILIEREWVVVISEAHPPGVLTRINSIIRRIDLTCKLLAPVISGFIMSFVSVKASAMTLAVWNTVAVWLEYWLFTSVYSGIPALAERSQRRISRPSRKLTWKRSDPFLQKERACFLRGAKIRFRRI
;
A
#
# COMPACT_ATOMS: atom_id res chain seq x y z
N MET A 1 10.18 11.09 69.15
CA MET A 1 8.92 10.84 68.42
C MET A 1 9.08 11.45 67.05
N VAL A 2 9.32 10.58 66.08
CA VAL A 2 9.56 10.85 64.66
C VAL A 2 8.19 10.93 64.00
N GLY A 3 7.92 11.98 63.21
CA GLY A 3 6.65 12.08 62.50
C GLY A 3 6.29 13.43 61.88
N GLU A 4 7.25 14.20 61.37
CA GLU A 4 6.99 15.18 60.30
C GLU A 4 7.30 14.51 58.95
N SER A 5 6.57 14.91 57.88
CA SER A 5 6.86 14.69 56.44
C SER A 5 6.13 13.61 55.61
N LEU A 6 4.83 13.34 55.81
CA LEU A 6 4.07 12.49 54.86
C LEU A 6 2.69 13.02 54.42
N LEU A 7 2.44 14.33 54.47
CA LEU A 7 1.19 14.91 53.95
C LEU A 7 1.37 15.95 52.82
N ASP A 8 2.59 16.14 52.30
CA ASP A 8 2.87 17.20 51.30
C ASP A 8 3.43 16.69 49.96
N GLN A 9 3.17 15.44 49.56
CA GLN A 9 3.77 14.87 48.33
C GLN A 9 2.83 14.13 47.35
N GLN A 10 1.51 14.34 47.38
CA GLN A 10 0.66 13.62 46.41
C GLN A 10 -0.49 14.38 45.77
N GLN A 11 -0.27 15.66 45.40
CA GLN A 11 -1.09 16.30 44.36
C GLN A 11 -0.33 17.46 43.69
N LEU A 12 0.83 17.15 43.12
CA LEU A 12 1.37 17.94 42.03
C LEU A 12 0.80 17.35 40.73
N GLU A 13 -0.36 17.84 40.30
CA GLU A 13 -0.74 17.67 38.89
C GLU A 13 0.35 18.35 38.05
N PRO A 14 1.06 17.63 37.16
CA PRO A 14 1.87 18.30 36.17
C PRO A 14 0.92 18.97 35.19
N SER A 15 0.89 20.30 35.30
CA SER A 15 0.63 21.28 34.24
C SER A 15 0.53 20.68 32.83
N SER A 16 -0.65 20.84 32.23
CA SER A 16 -0.84 21.00 30.78
C SER A 16 0.08 20.15 29.91
N SER A 17 -0.29 18.89 29.70
CA SER A 17 0.04 18.24 28.43
C SER A 17 -0.51 19.15 27.34
N GLU A 18 0.37 19.84 26.62
CA GLU A 18 0.06 20.29 25.27
C GLU A 18 -0.48 19.07 24.53
N ASP A 19 -1.81 18.94 24.46
CA ASP A 19 -2.46 18.06 23.53
C ASP A 19 -1.99 18.56 22.16
N ILE A 20 -0.95 17.91 21.62
CA ILE A 20 -0.65 17.94 20.19
C ILE A 20 -1.90 17.33 19.55
N SER A 21 -2.90 18.18 19.34
CA SER A 21 -4.19 17.72 18.87
C SER A 21 -3.97 17.25 17.43
N LEU A 22 -4.16 15.94 17.22
CA LEU A 22 -4.08 15.37 15.88
C LEU A 22 -4.96 16.21 14.95
N PRO A 23 -4.43 16.68 13.80
CA PRO A 23 -5.21 17.46 12.85
C PRO A 23 -6.36 16.60 12.32
N THR A 24 -7.52 16.75 12.95
CA THR A 24 -8.67 15.83 12.80
C THR A 24 -9.16 15.79 11.36
N SER A 25 -9.04 16.91 10.64
CA SER A 25 -9.35 17.01 9.21
C SER A 25 -8.43 16.12 8.35
N LEU A 26 -7.14 16.02 8.67
CA LEU A 26 -6.18 15.18 7.95
C LEU A 26 -6.38 13.70 8.28
N ILE A 27 -6.64 13.36 9.54
CA ILE A 27 -6.99 11.98 9.92
C ILE A 27 -8.27 11.52 9.23
N ARG A 28 -9.28 12.40 9.12
CA ARG A 28 -10.49 12.10 8.35
C ARG A 28 -10.19 11.88 6.87
N LYS A 29 -9.33 12.71 6.25
CA LYS A 29 -8.89 12.49 4.86
C LYS A 29 -8.15 11.17 4.68
N LEU A 30 -7.32 10.77 5.65
CA LEU A 30 -6.65 9.46 5.65
C LEU A 30 -7.68 8.33 5.67
N TYR A 31 -8.70 8.42 6.53
CA TYR A 31 -9.76 7.40 6.61
C TYR A 31 -10.61 7.33 5.34
N ILE A 32 -10.98 8.47 4.76
CA ILE A 32 -11.74 8.51 3.50
C ILE A 32 -10.90 7.93 2.36
N GLY A 33 -9.63 8.34 2.23
CA GLY A 33 -8.73 7.83 1.20
C GLY A 33 -8.48 6.33 1.35
N HIS A 34 -8.28 5.86 2.59
CA HIS A 34 -8.13 4.43 2.86
C HIS A 34 -9.42 3.67 2.58
N PHE A 35 -10.59 4.21 2.94
CA PHE A 35 -11.88 3.61 2.60
C PHE A 35 -12.04 3.45 1.09
N LEU A 36 -11.79 4.50 0.30
CA LEU A 36 -11.88 4.45 -1.16
C LEU A 36 -10.94 3.40 -1.75
N ALA A 37 -9.67 3.41 -1.36
CA ALA A 37 -8.68 2.46 -1.89
C ALA A 37 -9.03 1.00 -1.57
N ARG A 38 -9.60 0.75 -0.39
CA ARG A 38 -10.04 -0.59 0.01
C ARG A 38 -11.37 -0.95 -0.64
N TRP A 39 -12.27 0.00 -0.79
CA TRP A 39 -13.55 -0.19 -1.47
C TRP A 39 -13.33 -0.61 -2.92
N ASP A 40 -12.51 0.14 -3.67
CA ASP A 40 -12.24 -0.09 -5.08
C ASP A 40 -11.57 -1.45 -5.31
N ALA A 41 -10.56 -1.77 -4.50
CA ALA A 41 -9.90 -3.07 -4.56
C ALA A 41 -10.86 -4.23 -4.30
N ARG A 42 -11.78 -4.12 -3.33
CA ARG A 42 -12.75 -5.18 -3.01
C ARG A 42 -13.86 -5.29 -4.05
N MET A 43 -14.32 -4.16 -4.60
CA MET A 43 -15.24 -4.16 -5.73
C MET A 43 -14.62 -4.88 -6.93
N TRP A 44 -13.38 -4.54 -7.28
CA TRP A 44 -12.66 -5.17 -8.38
C TRP A 44 -12.49 -6.68 -8.17
N GLU A 45 -11.93 -7.09 -7.01
CA GLU A 45 -11.66 -8.50 -6.65
C GLU A 45 -12.91 -9.38 -6.79
N PHE A 46 -14.07 -8.89 -6.35
CA PHE A 46 -15.32 -9.62 -6.49
C PHE A 46 -15.87 -9.59 -7.93
N SER A 47 -15.89 -8.41 -8.56
CA SER A 47 -16.49 -8.22 -9.88
C SER A 47 -15.79 -9.04 -10.95
N VAL A 48 -14.46 -9.04 -10.96
CA VAL A 48 -13.67 -9.75 -11.97
C VAL A 48 -13.95 -11.25 -11.95
N GLY A 49 -14.17 -11.83 -10.76
CA GLY A 49 -14.62 -13.22 -10.63
C GLY A 49 -15.95 -13.47 -11.33
N LEU A 50 -16.95 -12.60 -11.10
CA LEU A 50 -18.26 -12.72 -11.74
C LEU A 50 -18.21 -12.48 -13.26
N TYR A 51 -17.35 -11.57 -13.72
CA TYR A 51 -17.12 -11.36 -15.15
C TYR A 51 -16.52 -12.61 -15.79
N MET A 52 -15.52 -13.23 -15.17
CA MET A 52 -14.90 -14.46 -15.67
C MET A 52 -15.89 -15.64 -15.72
N ILE A 53 -16.80 -15.76 -14.75
CA ILE A 53 -17.89 -16.75 -14.78
C ILE A 53 -18.83 -16.49 -15.96
N THR A 54 -19.16 -15.21 -16.21
CA THR A 54 -20.05 -14.83 -17.32
C THR A 54 -19.40 -15.12 -18.70
N LEU A 55 -18.07 -14.98 -18.80
CA LEU A 55 -17.32 -15.24 -20.03
C LEU A 55 -17.23 -16.74 -20.38
N TRP A 56 -17.24 -17.61 -19.38
CA TRP A 56 -17.21 -19.06 -19.58
C TRP A 56 -18.18 -19.77 -18.61
N PRO A 57 -19.49 -19.72 -18.87
CA PRO A 57 -20.50 -20.21 -17.91
C PRO A 57 -20.37 -21.71 -17.61
N ASP A 58 -19.85 -22.50 -18.55
CA ASP A 58 -19.69 -23.95 -18.38
C ASP A 58 -18.47 -24.35 -17.52
N SER A 59 -17.60 -23.41 -17.15
CA SER A 59 -16.36 -23.72 -16.43
C SER A 59 -15.87 -22.61 -15.52
N LEU A 60 -15.51 -22.97 -14.29
CA LEU A 60 -14.93 -22.06 -13.31
C LEU A 60 -13.41 -21.88 -13.48
N ILE A 61 -12.83 -22.34 -14.58
CA ILE A 61 -11.38 -22.29 -14.78
C ILE A 61 -10.85 -20.85 -14.85
N LEU A 62 -11.57 -19.93 -15.48
CA LEU A 62 -11.16 -18.52 -15.61
C LEU A 62 -11.05 -17.80 -14.26
N PRO A 63 -12.08 -17.79 -13.39
CA PRO A 63 -11.96 -17.16 -12.07
C PRO A 63 -10.95 -17.90 -11.17
N ALA A 64 -10.84 -19.24 -11.28
CA ALA A 64 -9.88 -20.01 -10.49
C ALA A 64 -8.43 -19.67 -10.84
N VAL A 65 -8.09 -19.60 -12.12
CA VAL A 65 -6.75 -19.20 -12.59
C VAL A 65 -6.44 -17.77 -12.18
N TYR A 66 -7.40 -16.86 -12.31
CA TYR A 66 -7.23 -15.46 -11.91
C TYR A 66 -6.91 -15.33 -10.42
N GLY A 67 -7.72 -15.93 -9.55
CA GLY A 67 -7.47 -15.91 -8.11
C GLY A 67 -6.15 -16.60 -7.71
N ALA A 68 -5.79 -17.67 -8.40
CA ALA A 68 -4.51 -18.35 -8.20
C ALA A 68 -3.32 -17.48 -8.57
N ILE A 69 -3.38 -16.75 -9.70
CA ILE A 69 -2.33 -15.84 -10.14
C ILE A 69 -2.15 -14.67 -9.17
N GLU A 70 -3.25 -14.04 -8.73
CA GLU A 70 -3.17 -12.95 -7.74
C GLU A 70 -2.56 -13.45 -6.41
N SER A 71 -3.03 -14.60 -5.92
CA SER A 71 -2.54 -15.20 -4.68
C SER A 71 -1.06 -15.58 -4.78
N ALA A 72 -0.65 -16.23 -5.87
CA ALA A 72 0.74 -16.58 -6.11
C ALA A 72 1.63 -15.34 -6.23
N SER A 73 1.14 -14.29 -6.88
CA SER A 73 1.85 -13.02 -7.00
C SER A 73 2.13 -12.41 -5.63
N ILE A 74 1.12 -12.31 -4.77
CA ILE A 74 1.31 -11.82 -3.39
C ILE A 74 2.27 -12.73 -2.61
N ALA A 75 2.11 -14.05 -2.71
CA ALA A 75 2.92 -15.00 -1.96
C ALA A 75 4.41 -14.93 -2.34
N LEU A 76 4.71 -14.84 -3.63
CA LEU A 76 6.08 -14.85 -4.16
C LEU A 76 6.74 -13.47 -4.10
N LEU A 77 6.00 -12.41 -4.42
CA LEU A 77 6.54 -11.06 -4.58
C LEU A 77 6.23 -10.11 -3.40
N GLY A 78 5.29 -10.47 -2.52
CA GLY A 78 4.92 -9.67 -1.36
C GLY A 78 6.09 -9.26 -0.45
N PRO A 79 7.01 -10.18 -0.09
CA PRO A 79 8.21 -9.80 0.67
C PRO A 79 9.10 -8.79 -0.05
N ILE A 80 9.23 -8.92 -1.38
CA ILE A 80 10.00 -7.99 -2.22
C ILE A 80 9.34 -6.61 -2.22
N ILE A 81 8.01 -6.55 -2.39
CA ILE A 81 7.24 -5.31 -2.31
C ILE A 81 7.44 -4.64 -0.95
N GLY A 82 7.36 -5.38 0.15
CA GLY A 82 7.60 -4.86 1.50
C GLY A 82 9.00 -4.23 1.65
N GLN A 83 10.05 -4.93 1.23
CA GLN A 83 11.42 -4.39 1.25
C GLN A 83 11.57 -3.14 0.36
N TRP A 84 10.82 -3.07 -0.73
CA TRP A 84 10.88 -1.95 -1.65
C TRP A 84 10.19 -0.71 -1.08
N VAL A 85 9.03 -0.89 -0.43
CA VAL A 85 8.31 0.16 0.30
C VAL A 85 9.19 0.78 1.40
N GLU A 86 9.99 -0.02 2.10
CA GLU A 86 10.90 0.47 3.14
C GLU A 86 12.06 1.31 2.59
N LYS A 87 12.57 0.99 1.39
CA LYS A 87 13.74 1.65 0.76
C LYS A 87 13.40 2.98 0.10
N LEU A 88 12.15 3.15 -0.33
CA LEU A 88 11.70 4.35 -1.03
C LEU A 88 11.12 5.39 -0.06
N THR A 89 11.09 6.64 -0.52
CA THR A 89 10.34 7.70 0.17
C THR A 89 8.85 7.47 0.08
N TYR A 90 8.10 7.89 1.10
CA TYR A 90 6.65 7.75 1.12
C TYR A 90 5.95 8.31 -0.12
N ILE A 91 6.33 9.49 -0.59
CA ILE A 91 5.72 10.10 -1.78
C ILE A 91 5.99 9.29 -3.06
N LYS A 92 7.17 8.68 -3.18
CA LYS A 92 7.50 7.80 -4.31
C LYS A 92 6.67 6.52 -4.24
N VAL A 93 6.59 5.87 -3.07
CA VAL A 93 5.75 4.68 -2.88
C VAL A 93 4.29 5.00 -3.21
N LEU A 94 3.76 6.11 -2.68
CA LEU A 94 2.40 6.56 -2.94
C LEU A 94 2.14 6.76 -4.44
N ARG A 95 3.02 7.47 -5.14
CA ARG A 95 2.88 7.71 -6.58
C ARG A 95 2.95 6.42 -7.38
N ILE A 96 3.90 5.54 -7.06
CA ILE A 96 4.08 4.27 -7.78
C ILE A 96 2.87 3.38 -7.55
N TRP A 97 2.41 3.27 -6.30
CA TRP A 97 1.18 2.55 -5.96
C TRP A 97 0.00 3.06 -6.80
N LEU A 98 -0.40 4.34 -6.64
CA LEU A 98 -1.60 4.85 -7.31
C LEU A 98 -1.52 4.76 -8.84
N VAL A 99 -0.36 5.07 -9.43
CA VAL A 99 -0.19 4.98 -10.90
C VAL A 99 -0.26 3.54 -11.39
N THR A 100 0.47 2.61 -10.76
CA THR A 100 0.50 1.22 -11.23
C THR A 100 -0.82 0.50 -10.98
N GLN A 101 -1.49 0.78 -9.86
CA GLN A 101 -2.82 0.23 -9.58
C GLN A 101 -3.86 0.76 -10.58
N ASN A 102 -3.87 2.06 -10.85
CA ASN A 102 -4.80 2.64 -11.80
C ASN A 102 -4.57 2.15 -13.24
N LEU A 103 -3.32 2.11 -13.70
CA LEU A 103 -2.99 1.54 -15.01
C LEU A 103 -3.43 0.08 -15.11
N SER A 104 -3.23 -0.69 -14.04
CA SER A 104 -3.70 -2.07 -13.95
C SER A 104 -5.22 -2.18 -14.10
N PHE A 105 -5.99 -1.37 -13.35
CA PHE A 105 -7.43 -1.39 -13.42
C PHE A 105 -7.98 -0.88 -14.75
N ILE A 106 -7.34 0.10 -15.39
CA ILE A 106 -7.72 0.55 -16.74
C ILE A 106 -7.50 -0.56 -17.76
N ILE A 107 -6.31 -1.18 -17.77
CA ILE A 107 -6.00 -2.26 -18.72
C ILE A 107 -6.95 -3.44 -18.51
N ALA A 108 -7.10 -3.89 -17.27
CA ALA A 108 -7.96 -5.02 -16.94
C ALA A 108 -9.45 -4.70 -17.18
N GLY A 109 -9.89 -3.48 -16.87
CA GLY A 109 -11.25 -3.03 -17.14
C GLY A 109 -11.56 -3.00 -18.63
N CYS A 110 -10.66 -2.43 -19.44
CA CYS A 110 -10.80 -2.38 -20.90
C CYS A 110 -10.83 -3.79 -21.52
N THR A 111 -9.95 -4.70 -21.08
CA THR A 111 -9.94 -6.08 -21.59
C THR A 111 -11.20 -6.84 -21.21
N VAL A 112 -11.67 -6.71 -19.96
CA VAL A 112 -12.92 -7.33 -19.51
C VAL A 112 -14.13 -6.76 -20.27
N VAL A 113 -14.21 -5.44 -20.44
CA VAL A 113 -15.28 -4.82 -21.22
C VAL A 113 -15.25 -5.34 -22.66
N ALA A 114 -14.09 -5.40 -23.31
CA ALA A 114 -13.97 -5.96 -24.65
C ALA A 114 -14.46 -7.42 -24.72
N LEU A 115 -14.02 -8.26 -23.77
CA LEU A 115 -14.44 -9.66 -23.69
C LEU A 115 -15.96 -9.81 -23.50
N LEU A 116 -16.59 -8.93 -22.71
CA LEU A 116 -18.03 -8.97 -22.47
C LEU A 116 -18.85 -8.44 -23.66
N PHE A 117 -18.33 -7.47 -24.41
CA PHE A 117 -19.04 -6.90 -25.57
C PHE A 117 -18.96 -7.78 -26.82
N TYR A 118 -17.88 -8.55 -26.95
CA TYR A 118 -17.66 -9.45 -28.09
C TYR A 118 -17.58 -10.91 -27.64
N PRO A 119 -18.70 -11.53 -27.19
CA PRO A 119 -18.70 -12.91 -26.69
C PRO A 119 -18.28 -13.94 -27.77
N ASP A 120 -18.52 -13.62 -29.04
CA ASP A 120 -18.18 -14.50 -30.17
C ASP A 120 -16.66 -14.63 -30.38
N LEU A 121 -15.82 -13.78 -29.77
CA LEU A 121 -14.36 -13.87 -29.87
C LEU A 121 -13.83 -15.27 -29.53
N LYS A 122 -14.47 -15.95 -28.58
CA LYS A 122 -14.09 -17.31 -28.17
C LYS A 122 -14.17 -18.32 -29.32
N SER A 123 -15.16 -18.20 -30.21
CA SER A 123 -15.35 -19.11 -31.35
C SER A 123 -14.70 -18.60 -32.63
N THR A 124 -14.70 -17.29 -32.86
CA THR A 124 -14.18 -16.68 -34.09
C THR A 124 -12.67 -16.45 -34.08
N ASN A 125 -12.09 -16.10 -32.92
CA ASN A 125 -10.66 -15.81 -32.78
C ASN A 125 -10.17 -16.16 -31.37
N LEU A 126 -9.97 -17.46 -31.14
CA LEU A 126 -9.53 -17.99 -29.85
C LEU A 126 -8.20 -17.37 -29.38
N THR A 127 -7.28 -17.07 -30.29
CA THR A 127 -6.01 -16.43 -29.97
C THR A 127 -6.21 -15.04 -29.36
N ALA A 128 -7.10 -14.23 -29.93
CA ALA A 128 -7.44 -12.91 -29.38
C ALA A 128 -8.17 -13.01 -28.04
N PHE A 129 -9.07 -14.00 -27.88
CA PHE A 129 -9.74 -14.26 -26.61
C PHE A 129 -8.71 -14.59 -25.50
N ILE A 130 -7.82 -15.55 -25.76
CA ILE A 130 -6.79 -15.97 -24.80
C ILE A 130 -5.83 -14.82 -24.48
N SER A 131 -5.41 -14.02 -25.46
CA SER A 131 -4.50 -12.89 -25.20
C SER A 131 -5.12 -11.83 -24.30
N LEU A 132 -6.42 -11.52 -24.47
CA LEU A 132 -7.16 -10.60 -23.60
C LEU A 132 -7.32 -11.17 -22.17
N VAL A 133 -7.56 -12.48 -22.05
CA VAL A 133 -7.63 -13.15 -20.74
C VAL A 133 -6.26 -13.08 -20.05
N ILE A 134 -5.16 -13.41 -20.74
CA ILE A 134 -3.80 -13.31 -20.18
C ILE A 134 -3.49 -11.88 -19.74
N LEU A 135 -3.81 -10.90 -20.59
CA LEU A 135 -3.58 -9.49 -20.28
C LEU A 135 -4.37 -9.05 -19.03
N THR A 136 -5.62 -9.50 -18.89
CA THR A 136 -6.44 -9.25 -17.70
C THR A 136 -5.79 -9.82 -16.44
N ASN A 137 -5.31 -11.08 -16.50
CA ASN A 137 -4.68 -11.77 -15.37
C ASN A 137 -3.35 -11.12 -14.95
N LEU A 138 -2.48 -10.79 -15.92
CA LEU A 138 -1.21 -10.09 -15.65
C LEU A 138 -1.46 -8.71 -15.06
N SER A 139 -2.46 -8.00 -15.59
CA SER A 139 -2.85 -6.71 -15.06
C SER A 139 -3.36 -6.83 -13.62
N GLY A 140 -4.24 -7.79 -13.33
CA GLY A 140 -4.72 -8.10 -11.98
C GLY A 140 -3.59 -8.37 -10.98
N ALA A 141 -2.60 -9.18 -11.38
CA ALA A 141 -1.40 -9.44 -10.58
C ALA A 141 -0.63 -8.15 -10.22
N VAL A 142 -0.45 -7.24 -11.18
CA VAL A 142 0.17 -5.93 -10.91
C VAL A 142 -0.70 -5.10 -9.97
N GLY A 143 -2.01 -5.11 -10.17
CA GLY A 143 -2.99 -4.36 -9.36
C GLY A 143 -2.99 -4.81 -7.90
N VAL A 144 -2.96 -6.12 -7.64
CA VAL A 144 -2.97 -6.66 -6.27
C VAL A 144 -1.64 -6.39 -5.54
N LEU A 145 -0.51 -6.48 -6.24
CA LEU A 145 0.81 -6.13 -5.66
C LEU A 145 0.92 -4.63 -5.37
N SER A 146 0.36 -3.80 -6.24
CA SER A 146 0.30 -2.37 -6.03
C SER A 146 -0.57 -2.01 -4.83
N THR A 147 -1.74 -2.64 -4.72
CA THR A 147 -2.64 -2.52 -3.56
C THR A 147 -1.94 -2.93 -2.26
N LEU A 148 -1.12 -4.00 -2.30
CA LEU A 148 -0.31 -4.43 -1.16
C LEU A 148 0.70 -3.36 -0.74
N ALA A 149 1.41 -2.74 -1.69
CA ALA A 149 2.36 -1.66 -1.41
C ALA A 149 1.70 -0.48 -0.68
N GLY A 150 0.51 -0.08 -1.16
CA GLY A 150 -0.30 0.96 -0.52
C GLY A 150 -0.77 0.61 0.88
N THR A 151 -1.25 -0.62 1.05
CA THR A 151 -1.68 -1.14 2.35
C THR A 151 -0.54 -1.07 3.37
N ILE A 152 0.67 -1.51 2.99
CA ILE A 152 1.86 -1.43 3.84
C ILE A 152 2.20 0.03 4.15
N LEU A 153 2.22 0.91 3.14
CA LEU A 153 2.51 2.32 3.31
C LEU A 153 1.57 3.00 4.32
N ILE A 154 0.26 2.76 4.21
CA ILE A 154 -0.72 3.40 5.08
C ILE A 154 -0.73 2.75 6.47
N GLU A 155 -0.98 1.44 6.54
CA GLU A 155 -1.26 0.75 7.80
C GLU A 155 -0.01 0.52 8.64
N ARG A 156 1.13 0.24 8.01
CA ARG A 156 2.37 -0.09 8.72
C ARG A 156 3.28 1.11 8.90
N GLU A 157 3.25 2.08 7.98
CA GLU A 157 4.18 3.20 8.03
C GLU A 157 3.52 4.49 8.49
N TRP A 158 2.48 4.97 7.80
CA TRP A 158 1.88 6.25 8.12
C TRP A 158 1.18 6.25 9.48
N VAL A 159 0.37 5.22 9.75
CA VAL A 159 -0.34 5.10 11.02
C VAL A 159 0.62 5.08 12.21
N VAL A 160 1.72 4.34 12.10
CA VAL A 160 2.75 4.29 13.16
C VAL A 160 3.36 5.66 13.37
N VAL A 161 3.81 6.33 12.31
CA VAL A 161 4.45 7.66 12.41
C VAL A 161 3.51 8.73 12.95
N ILE A 162 2.24 8.72 12.54
CA ILE A 162 1.22 9.65 13.03
C ILE A 162 1.02 9.46 14.55
N SER A 163 1.13 8.23 15.03
CA SER A 163 0.96 7.90 16.45
C SER A 163 2.22 8.07 17.31
N GLU A 164 3.43 8.17 16.72
CA GLU A 164 4.72 8.21 17.47
C GLU A 164 4.78 9.37 18.48
N ALA A 165 4.12 10.50 18.20
CA ALA A 165 4.12 11.69 19.06
C ALA A 165 2.98 11.71 20.11
N HIS A 166 2.16 10.66 20.18
CA HIS A 166 0.93 10.63 20.99
C HIS A 166 0.94 9.45 21.98
N PRO A 167 0.06 9.46 23.01
CA PRO A 167 -0.09 8.33 23.91
C PRO A 167 -0.41 7.02 23.17
N PRO A 168 0.01 5.86 23.70
CA PRO A 168 -0.14 4.57 23.03
C PRO A 168 -1.59 4.22 22.65
N GLY A 169 -2.58 4.77 23.36
CA GLY A 169 -4.00 4.59 23.03
C GLY A 169 -4.41 5.13 21.65
N VAL A 170 -3.69 6.11 21.10
CA VAL A 170 -3.97 6.70 19.78
C VAL A 170 -3.68 5.73 18.65
N LEU A 171 -2.55 5.01 18.71
CA LEU A 171 -2.22 3.98 17.72
C LEU A 171 -3.30 2.90 17.66
N THR A 172 -3.71 2.38 18.83
CA THR A 172 -4.78 1.38 18.93
C THR A 172 -6.09 1.91 18.36
N ARG A 173 -6.45 3.17 18.65
CA ARG A 173 -7.65 3.79 18.09
C ARG A 173 -7.61 3.88 16.57
N ILE A 174 -6.54 4.44 15.99
CA ILE A 174 -6.40 4.58 14.53
C ILE A 174 -6.44 3.21 13.85
N ASN A 175 -5.70 2.23 14.39
CA ASN A 175 -5.66 0.87 13.87
C ASN A 175 -7.05 0.19 13.93
N SER A 176 -7.80 0.37 15.02
CA SER A 176 -9.15 -0.19 15.15
C SER A 176 -10.14 0.39 14.13
N ILE A 177 -10.06 1.70 13.83
CA ILE A 177 -10.92 2.38 12.86
C ILE A 177 -10.57 1.92 11.44
N ILE A 178 -9.28 1.88 11.10
CA ILE A 178 -8.80 1.35 9.82
C ILE A 178 -9.27 -0.08 9.62
N ARG A 179 -9.13 -0.94 10.64
CA ARG A 179 -9.62 -2.32 10.58
C ARG A 179 -11.13 -2.39 10.36
N ARG A 180 -11.90 -1.52 11.00
CA ARG A 180 -13.36 -1.43 10.81
C ARG A 180 -13.71 -1.04 9.38
N ILE A 181 -13.02 -0.05 8.81
CA ILE A 181 -13.15 0.34 7.40
C ILE A 181 -12.89 -0.87 6.51
N ASP A 182 -11.79 -1.58 6.77
CA ASP A 182 -11.37 -2.75 6.01
C ASP A 182 -12.42 -3.87 5.98
N LEU A 183 -12.99 -4.17 7.15
CA LEU A 183 -14.06 -5.15 7.29
C LEU A 183 -15.35 -4.66 6.60
N THR A 184 -15.66 -3.37 6.70
CA THR A 184 -16.83 -2.78 6.04
C THR A 184 -16.73 -2.91 4.52
N CYS A 185 -15.59 -2.55 3.93
CA CYS A 185 -15.35 -2.70 2.49
C CYS A 185 -15.40 -4.17 2.05
N LYS A 186 -14.82 -5.09 2.84
CA LYS A 186 -14.87 -6.53 2.54
C LYS A 186 -16.28 -7.11 2.48
N LEU A 187 -17.22 -6.57 3.25
CA LEU A 187 -18.60 -7.03 3.29
C LEU A 187 -19.49 -6.30 2.29
N LEU A 188 -19.41 -4.97 2.25
CA LEU A 188 -20.36 -4.16 1.50
C LEU A 188 -19.97 -3.99 0.03
N ALA A 189 -18.67 -3.94 -0.31
CA ALA A 189 -18.26 -3.75 -1.71
C ALA A 189 -18.71 -4.89 -2.63
N PRO A 190 -18.57 -6.19 -2.25
CA PRO A 190 -19.13 -7.29 -3.04
C PRO A 190 -20.65 -7.23 -3.18
N VAL A 191 -21.35 -6.84 -2.10
CA VAL A 191 -22.81 -6.73 -2.09
C VAL A 191 -23.26 -5.67 -3.10
N ILE A 192 -22.72 -4.45 -3.02
CA ILE A 192 -23.04 -3.37 -3.96
C ILE A 192 -22.68 -3.75 -5.40
N SER A 193 -21.52 -4.35 -5.61
CA SER A 193 -21.12 -4.85 -6.92
C SER A 193 -22.11 -5.87 -7.49
N GLY A 194 -22.54 -6.83 -6.67
CA GLY A 194 -23.53 -7.84 -7.06
C GLY A 194 -24.87 -7.20 -7.41
N PHE A 195 -25.35 -6.24 -6.60
CA PHE A 195 -26.56 -5.47 -6.90
C PHE A 195 -26.46 -4.75 -8.26
N ILE A 196 -25.35 -4.07 -8.55
CA ILE A 196 -25.18 -3.39 -9.85
C ILE A 196 -25.22 -4.41 -11.00
N MET A 197 -24.54 -5.55 -10.85
CA MET A 197 -24.51 -6.58 -11.88
C MET A 197 -25.88 -7.22 -12.10
N SER A 198 -26.65 -7.49 -11.04
CA SER A 198 -27.97 -8.13 -11.11
C SER A 198 -29.08 -7.21 -11.60
N PHE A 199 -29.09 -5.93 -11.18
CA PHE A 199 -30.20 -5.01 -11.48
C PHE A 199 -29.95 -4.13 -12.71
N VAL A 200 -28.70 -3.91 -13.11
CA VAL A 200 -28.37 -3.07 -14.27
C VAL A 200 -28.01 -3.93 -15.47
N SER A 201 -26.85 -4.58 -15.45
CA SER A 201 -26.33 -5.54 -16.44
C SER A 201 -24.87 -5.82 -16.13
N VAL A 202 -24.37 -6.99 -16.51
CA VAL A 202 -22.94 -7.34 -16.44
C VAL A 202 -22.06 -6.38 -17.26
N LYS A 203 -22.51 -5.99 -18.47
CA LYS A 203 -21.75 -5.08 -19.33
C LYS A 203 -21.70 -3.66 -18.72
N ALA A 204 -22.85 -3.19 -18.25
CA ALA A 204 -22.97 -1.89 -17.62
C ALA A 204 -22.20 -1.81 -16.30
N SER A 205 -22.19 -2.88 -15.50
CA SER A 205 -21.41 -2.95 -14.26
C SER A 205 -19.91 -2.88 -14.55
N ALA A 206 -19.42 -3.61 -15.57
CA ALA A 206 -18.02 -3.58 -15.96
C ALA A 206 -17.58 -2.18 -16.42
N MET A 207 -18.39 -1.52 -17.25
CA MET A 207 -18.14 -0.14 -17.67
C MET A 207 -18.15 0.84 -16.49
N THR A 208 -19.16 0.74 -15.62
CA THR A 208 -19.30 1.63 -14.45
C THR A 208 -18.11 1.49 -13.53
N LEU A 209 -17.64 0.26 -13.28
CA LEU A 209 -16.50 -0.01 -12.42
C LEU A 209 -15.19 0.49 -13.03
N ALA A 210 -14.99 0.31 -14.34
CA ALA A 210 -13.82 0.84 -15.04
C ALA A 210 -13.75 2.38 -14.98
N VAL A 211 -14.89 3.05 -15.20
CA VAL A 211 -15.00 4.50 -15.07
C VAL A 211 -14.78 4.95 -13.63
N TRP A 212 -15.41 4.28 -12.66
CA TRP A 212 -15.29 4.57 -11.24
C TRP A 212 -13.83 4.52 -10.78
N ASN A 213 -13.10 3.44 -11.07
CA ASN A 213 -11.69 3.30 -10.70
C ASN A 213 -10.82 4.41 -11.32
N THR A 214 -11.11 4.81 -12.56
CA THR A 214 -10.39 5.89 -13.25
C THR A 214 -10.61 7.25 -12.59
N VAL A 215 -11.81 7.49 -12.06
CA VAL A 215 -12.14 8.75 -11.36
C VAL A 215 -11.62 8.74 -9.93
N ALA A 216 -11.77 7.61 -9.22
CA ALA A 216 -11.42 7.47 -7.82
C ALA A 216 -9.94 7.72 -7.55
N VAL A 217 -9.04 7.30 -8.45
CA VAL A 217 -7.59 7.52 -8.29
C VAL A 217 -7.22 9.00 -8.12
N TRP A 218 -7.93 9.92 -8.79
CA TRP A 218 -7.66 11.36 -8.68
C TRP A 218 -8.02 11.87 -7.29
N LEU A 219 -9.16 11.42 -6.76
CA LEU A 219 -9.60 11.75 -5.42
C LEU A 219 -8.66 11.15 -4.36
N GLU A 220 -8.26 9.89 -4.52
CA GLU A 220 -7.29 9.22 -3.65
C GLU A 220 -5.94 9.94 -3.65
N TYR A 221 -5.42 10.28 -4.83
CA TYR A 221 -4.17 11.01 -4.98
C TYR A 221 -4.23 12.35 -4.23
N TRP A 222 -5.32 13.09 -4.38
CA TRP A 222 -5.54 14.34 -3.67
C TRP A 222 -5.61 14.13 -2.15
N LEU A 223 -6.39 13.15 -1.68
CA LEU A 223 -6.56 12.85 -0.26
C LEU A 223 -5.23 12.47 0.40
N PHE A 224 -4.50 11.51 -0.16
CA PHE A 224 -3.24 11.04 0.41
C PHE A 224 -2.12 12.08 0.31
N THR A 225 -2.05 12.83 -0.79
CA THR A 225 -1.07 13.92 -0.90
C THR A 225 -1.37 15.02 0.12
N SER A 226 -2.65 15.35 0.34
CA SER A 226 -3.05 16.30 1.39
C SER A 226 -2.66 15.84 2.79
N VAL A 227 -2.75 14.54 3.09
CA VAL A 227 -2.31 13.98 4.38
C VAL A 227 -0.79 14.05 4.50
N TYR A 228 -0.05 13.66 3.45
CA TYR A 228 1.41 13.68 3.45
C TYR A 228 1.96 15.10 3.64
N SER A 229 1.42 16.09 2.93
CA SER A 229 1.85 17.48 3.04
C SER A 229 1.42 18.15 4.35
N GLY A 230 0.30 17.70 4.94
CA GLY A 230 -0.23 18.28 6.16
C GLY A 230 0.37 17.74 7.47
N ILE A 231 1.05 16.58 7.44
CA ILE A 231 1.68 15.97 8.62
C ILE A 231 3.20 15.96 8.46
N PRO A 232 3.94 16.94 9.03
CA PRO A 232 5.39 17.08 8.80
C PRO A 232 6.20 15.88 9.28
N ALA A 233 5.73 15.18 10.33
CA ALA A 233 6.36 13.96 10.84
C ALA A 233 6.52 12.86 9.76
N LEU A 234 5.59 12.78 8.80
CA LEU A 234 5.70 11.84 7.67
C LEU A 234 6.86 12.20 6.74
N ALA A 235 7.02 13.49 6.42
CA ALA A 235 8.11 13.97 5.59
C ALA A 235 9.47 13.74 6.28
N GLU A 236 9.57 14.09 7.57
CA GLU A 236 10.79 13.89 8.37
C GLU A 236 11.17 12.41 8.47
N ARG A 237 10.21 11.51 8.75
CA ARG A 237 10.47 10.07 8.79
C ARG A 237 10.91 9.55 7.42
N SER A 238 10.26 10.00 6.34
CA SER A 238 10.63 9.64 4.97
C SER A 238 12.06 10.06 4.63
N GLN A 239 12.49 11.27 5.01
CA GLN A 239 13.87 11.73 4.78
C GLN A 239 14.88 10.93 5.60
N ARG A 240 14.57 10.68 6.89
CA ARG A 240 15.43 9.86 7.76
C ARG A 240 15.69 8.46 7.20
N ARG A 241 14.73 7.86 6.48
CA ARG A 241 14.95 6.57 5.79
C ARG A 241 16.01 6.64 4.71
N ILE A 242 15.99 7.68 3.85
CA ILE A 242 16.97 7.84 2.77
C ILE A 242 18.37 8.14 3.31
N SER A 243 18.50 8.75 4.49
CA SER A 243 19.81 9.06 5.09
C SER A 243 20.45 7.87 5.82
N ARG A 244 19.66 6.84 6.19
CA ARG A 244 20.16 5.64 6.89
C ARG A 244 21.16 4.76 6.08
N PRO A 245 21.05 4.58 4.74
CA PRO A 245 22.07 3.92 3.92
C PRO A 245 23.45 4.58 4.05
N SER A 246 23.50 5.93 4.11
CA SER A 246 24.76 6.68 4.23
C SER A 246 25.45 6.44 5.57
N ARG A 247 24.68 6.24 6.65
CA ARG A 247 25.23 6.06 7.99
C ARG A 247 25.97 4.74 8.18
N LYS A 248 25.50 3.64 7.56
CA LYS A 248 26.21 2.34 7.61
C LYS A 248 27.56 2.39 6.87
N LEU A 249 27.66 3.18 5.80
CA LEU A 249 28.91 3.40 5.06
C LEU A 249 29.86 4.36 5.80
N THR A 250 29.35 5.41 6.44
CA THR A 250 30.18 6.32 7.24
C THR A 250 30.69 5.64 8.51
N TRP A 251 29.86 4.88 9.25
CA TRP A 251 30.34 4.09 10.40
C TRP A 251 31.41 3.08 9.97
N LYS A 252 31.20 2.34 8.88
CA LYS A 252 32.19 1.38 8.36
C LYS A 252 33.48 2.05 7.85
N ARG A 253 33.44 3.32 7.44
CA ARG A 253 34.60 4.12 7.01
C ARG A 253 35.29 4.85 8.18
N SER A 254 34.56 5.14 9.25
CA SER A 254 35.03 5.84 10.45
C SER A 254 35.45 4.89 11.57
N ASP A 255 35.20 3.59 11.40
CA ASP A 255 35.61 2.54 12.34
C ASP A 255 37.14 2.59 12.53
N PRO A 256 37.63 2.94 13.74
CA PRO A 256 39.06 3.03 14.03
C PRO A 256 39.80 1.72 13.71
N PHE A 257 39.12 0.58 13.80
CA PHE A 257 39.69 -0.73 13.51
C PHE A 257 39.99 -0.90 12.01
N LEU A 258 39.02 -0.62 11.15
CA LEU A 258 39.18 -0.70 9.69
C LEU A 258 40.12 0.37 9.13
N GLN A 259 40.18 1.55 9.77
CA GLN A 259 41.16 2.58 9.42
C GLN A 259 42.59 2.13 9.76
N LYS A 260 42.78 1.48 10.92
CA LYS A 260 44.06 0.93 11.35
C LYS A 260 44.53 -0.19 10.43
N GLU A 261 43.61 -1.07 10.01
CA GLU A 261 43.89 -2.14 9.05
C GLU A 261 44.33 -1.60 7.69
N ARG A 262 43.62 -0.60 7.13
CA ARG A 262 44.01 0.05 5.86
C ARG A 262 45.36 0.77 5.98
N ALA A 263 45.61 1.46 7.09
CA ALA A 263 46.89 2.14 7.32
C ALA A 263 48.06 1.16 7.54
N CYS A 264 47.79 -0.03 8.08
CA CYS A 264 48.79 -1.10 8.24
C CYS A 264 49.09 -1.77 6.89
N PHE A 265 48.06 -2.00 6.07
CA PHE A 265 48.20 -2.58 4.74
C PHE A 265 48.98 -1.66 3.78
N LEU A 266 48.66 -0.35 3.76
CA LEU A 266 49.38 0.64 2.96
C LEU A 266 50.83 0.81 3.40
N ARG A 267 51.10 0.73 4.72
CA ARG A 267 52.49 0.72 5.24
C ARG A 267 53.25 -0.54 4.82
N GLY A 268 52.62 -1.71 4.89
CA GLY A 268 53.21 -2.97 4.43
C GLY A 268 53.52 -2.97 2.92
N ALA A 269 52.63 -2.43 2.10
CA ALA A 269 52.84 -2.28 0.66
C ALA A 269 53.99 -1.31 0.32
N LYS A 270 54.12 -0.20 1.06
CA LYS A 270 55.19 0.79 0.87
C LYS A 270 56.57 0.24 1.29
N ILE A 271 56.62 -0.66 2.27
CA ILE A 271 57.85 -1.35 2.69
C ILE A 271 58.27 -2.40 1.65
N ARG A 272 57.31 -3.09 1.03
CA ARG A 272 57.58 -4.09 -0.01
C ARG A 272 58.07 -3.49 -1.33
N PHE A 273 57.65 -2.27 -1.68
CA PHE A 273 58.09 -1.56 -2.89
C PHE A 273 59.46 -0.87 -2.75
N ARG A 274 60.01 -0.75 -1.54
CA ARG A 274 61.32 -0.13 -1.27
C ARG A 274 62.48 -1.15 -1.20
N ARG A 275 62.16 -2.44 -1.42
CA ARG A 275 63.11 -3.58 -1.41
C ARG A 275 63.31 -4.20 -2.80
N ILE A 276 62.81 -3.56 -3.84
CA ILE A 276 63.09 -3.84 -5.25
C ILE A 276 63.76 -2.59 -5.79
#